data_AF-A0A4Q2DGA2-F1
#
_entry.id   AF-A0A4Q2DGA2-F1
#
_cell.length_a   1.000
_cell.length_b   1.000
_cell.length_c   1.000
_cell.angle_alpha   90.00
_cell.angle_beta   90.00
_cell.angle_gamma   90.00
#
_symmetry.space_group_name_H-M   'P 1'
#
loop_
_entity.id
_entity.type
_entity.pdbx_description
1 polymer ?
#
loop_
_entity_poly.entity_id
_entity_poly.type
_entity_poly.pdbx_seq_one_letter_code
_entity_poly.pdbx_strand_id
1 'polypeptide(L)'
;MSPSSNYVNISRPYKLKEDGFNWADYRARTMDHLKGKGLRSHLNGRVTKPVELVERWSEPLNKAFFYKPTDLTFDEPLEIEEVEKFEQLATEYDRKEGLGSHILNNTIPMSVYREIRHLPTLAAKWEVLQNMFEHRGNVV
;
A
#
# COMPACT_ATOMS: atom_id res chain seq x y z
N MET A 1 -16.46 7.58 41.39
CA MET A 1 -16.45 8.40 40.17
C MET A 1 -15.60 7.67 39.14
N SER A 2 -16.23 7.02 38.16
CA SER A 2 -15.53 6.30 37.09
C SER A 2 -15.00 7.31 36.07
N PRO A 3 -13.78 7.14 35.52
CA PRO A 3 -13.31 8.00 34.46
C PRO A 3 -14.10 7.67 33.18
N SER A 4 -14.83 8.64 32.68
CA SER A 4 -15.49 8.59 31.38
C SER A 4 -14.44 8.30 30.31
N SER A 5 -14.50 7.09 29.75
CA SER A 5 -13.78 6.75 28.53
C SER A 5 -14.20 7.70 27.43
N ASN A 6 -13.34 8.68 27.12
CA ASN A 6 -13.44 9.47 25.90
C ASN A 6 -13.14 8.53 24.74
N TYR A 7 -14.18 7.87 24.23
CA TYR A 7 -14.13 7.26 22.91
C TYR A 7 -13.78 8.38 21.93
N VAL A 8 -12.52 8.40 21.47
CA VAL A 8 -12.14 9.15 20.29
C VAL A 8 -13.07 8.65 19.19
N ASN A 9 -14.05 9.46 18.84
CA ASN A 9 -14.93 9.21 17.72
C ASN A 9 -14.02 9.16 16.51
N ILE A 10 -13.61 7.96 16.08
CA ILE A 10 -12.77 7.75 14.91
C ILE A 10 -13.62 8.27 13.77
N SER A 11 -13.39 9.53 13.40
CA SER A 11 -14.21 10.22 12.40
C SER A 11 -14.29 9.32 11.19
N ARG A 12 -15.51 8.95 10.78
CA ARG A 12 -15.71 8.15 9.57
C ARG A 12 -14.86 8.77 8.46
N PRO A 13 -14.07 7.96 7.74
CA PRO A 13 -13.16 8.50 6.74
C PRO A 13 -13.97 9.26 5.69
N TYR A 14 -13.46 10.44 5.32
CA TYR A 14 -14.15 11.36 4.42
C TYR A 14 -14.28 10.72 3.04
N LYS A 15 -15.51 10.61 2.53
CA LYS A 15 -15.78 9.88 1.28
C LYS A 15 -15.81 10.81 0.07
N LEU A 16 -15.25 10.35 -1.03
CA LEU A 16 -15.38 10.98 -2.34
C LEU A 16 -16.80 10.79 -2.85
N LYS A 17 -17.42 11.86 -3.35
CA LYS A 17 -18.73 11.82 -4.00
C LYS A 17 -18.61 11.28 -5.43
N GLU A 18 -19.70 10.70 -5.93
CA GLU A 18 -19.79 10.15 -7.29
C GLU A 18 -19.45 11.20 -8.38
N ASP A 19 -19.89 12.44 -8.18
CA ASP A 19 -19.65 13.57 -9.09
C ASP A 19 -18.22 14.14 -8.99
N GLY A 20 -17.50 13.82 -7.91
CA GLY A 20 -16.17 14.35 -7.62
C GLY A 20 -16.15 15.79 -7.13
N PHE A 21 -17.29 16.41 -6.83
CA PHE A 21 -17.36 17.84 -6.48
C PHE A 21 -16.59 18.16 -5.18
N ASN A 22 -16.45 17.19 -4.29
CA ASN A 22 -15.66 17.33 -3.06
C ASN A 22 -14.21 16.84 -3.19
N TRP A 23 -13.67 16.76 -4.41
CA TRP A 23 -12.32 16.26 -4.66
C TRP A 23 -11.25 17.00 -3.83
N ALA A 24 -11.27 18.33 -3.79
CA ALA A 24 -10.24 19.10 -3.07
C ALA A 24 -10.16 18.72 -1.58
N ASP A 25 -11.32 18.66 -0.91
CA ASP A 25 -11.43 18.25 0.50
C ASP A 25 -11.06 16.79 0.70
N TYR A 26 -11.55 15.91 -0.18
CA TYR A 26 -11.26 14.49 -0.14
C TYR A 26 -9.77 14.22 -0.27
N ARG A 27 -9.12 14.89 -1.24
CA ARG A 27 -7.69 14.77 -1.51
C ARG A 27 -6.88 15.18 -0.29
N ALA A 28 -7.13 16.37 0.26
CA ALA A 28 -6.40 16.88 1.42
C ALA A 28 -6.54 15.95 2.64
N ARG A 29 -7.78 15.58 3.00
CA ARG A 29 -8.06 14.75 4.17
C ARG A 29 -7.51 13.34 4.03
N THR A 30 -7.65 12.73 2.84
CA THR A 30 -7.15 11.38 2.56
C THR A 30 -5.62 11.35 2.57
N MET A 31 -4.97 12.37 1.99
CA MET A 31 -3.52 12.49 2.04
C MET A 31 -2.99 12.59 3.47
N ASP A 32 -3.61 13.42 4.30
CA ASP A 32 -3.18 13.57 5.70
C ASP A 32 -3.44 12.30 6.50
N HIS A 33 -4.56 11.62 6.26
CA HIS A 33 -4.86 10.33 6.86
C HIS A 33 -3.81 9.26 6.50
N LEU A 34 -3.49 9.10 5.20
CA LEU A 34 -2.49 8.13 4.72
C LEU A 34 -1.09 8.46 5.25
N LYS A 35 -0.70 9.73 5.26
CA LYS A 35 0.58 10.17 5.85
C LYS A 35 0.64 9.88 7.35
N GLY A 36 -0.45 10.14 8.09
CA GLY A 36 -0.56 9.81 9.51
C GLY A 36 -0.46 8.31 9.81
N LYS A 37 -0.69 7.45 8.79
CA LYS A 37 -0.47 6.01 8.84
C LYS A 37 0.92 5.57 8.36
N GLY A 38 1.83 6.52 8.11
CA GLY A 38 3.20 6.24 7.64
C GLY A 38 3.28 5.84 6.16
N LEU A 39 2.24 6.10 5.36
CA LEU A 39 2.16 5.66 3.96
C LEU A 39 2.70 6.69 2.95
N ARG A 40 3.40 7.74 3.42
CA ARG A 40 3.89 8.82 2.56
C ARG A 40 4.70 8.32 1.37
N SER A 41 5.62 7.38 1.58
CA SER A 41 6.49 6.83 0.54
C SER A 41 5.78 5.86 -0.41
N HIS A 42 4.73 5.19 0.06
CA HIS A 42 3.88 4.36 -0.79
C HIS A 42 2.98 5.23 -1.68
N LEU A 43 2.42 6.31 -1.11
CA LEU A 43 1.53 7.22 -1.81
C LEU A 43 2.21 7.95 -2.98
N ASN A 44 3.49 8.30 -2.83
CA ASN A 44 4.26 9.02 -3.85
C ASN A 44 5.12 8.09 -4.72
N GLY A 45 4.97 6.77 -4.59
CA GLY A 45 5.68 5.78 -5.41
C GLY A 45 7.19 5.71 -5.18
N ARG A 46 7.71 6.23 -4.05
CA ARG A 46 9.15 6.20 -3.75
C ARG A 46 9.61 4.96 -3.01
N VAL A 47 8.68 4.14 -2.53
CA VAL A 47 9.04 2.88 -1.88
C VAL A 47 9.41 1.86 -2.94
N THR A 48 10.57 1.21 -2.77
CA THR A 48 11.00 0.13 -3.64
C THR A 48 10.31 -1.16 -3.22
N LYS A 49 9.70 -1.89 -4.16
CA LYS A 49 9.18 -3.23 -3.88
C LYS A 49 10.36 -4.13 -3.47
N PRO A 50 10.31 -4.81 -2.31
CA PRO A 50 11.32 -5.78 -1.94
C PRO A 50 11.49 -6.84 -3.01
N VAL A 51 12.73 -7.29 -3.17
CA VAL A 51 13.09 -8.32 -4.14
C VAL A 51 12.55 -9.66 -3.65
N GLU A 52 11.86 -10.40 -4.52
CA GLU A 52 11.39 -11.76 -4.22
C GLU A 52 12.56 -12.73 -4.33
N LEU A 53 12.82 -13.50 -3.28
CA LEU A 53 13.90 -14.49 -3.26
C LEU A 53 13.56 -15.69 -4.14
N VAL A 54 14.60 -16.33 -4.69
CA VAL A 54 14.43 -17.56 -5.48
C VAL A 54 14.65 -18.76 -4.57
N GLU A 55 13.63 -19.60 -4.44
CA GLU A 55 13.69 -20.86 -3.70
C GLU A 55 14.17 -22.01 -4.62
N ARG A 56 15.11 -22.82 -4.14
CA ARG A 56 15.53 -24.07 -4.80
C ARG A 56 15.56 -25.22 -3.81
N TRP A 57 14.95 -26.32 -4.19
CA TRP A 57 15.01 -27.57 -3.43
C TRP A 57 16.30 -28.33 -3.71
N SER A 58 16.99 -28.76 -2.66
CA SER A 58 18.14 -29.66 -2.76
C SER A 58 17.73 -31.05 -2.34
N GLU A 59 17.59 -31.96 -3.32
CA GLU A 59 17.27 -33.38 -3.06
C GLU A 59 18.30 -34.06 -2.15
N PRO A 60 19.63 -33.92 -2.34
CA PRO A 60 20.60 -34.60 -1.48
C PRO A 60 20.56 -34.16 -0.02
N LEU A 61 20.15 -32.91 0.23
CA LEU A 61 20.09 -32.32 1.57
C LEU A 61 18.66 -32.27 2.13
N ASN A 62 17.67 -32.68 1.34
CA ASN A 62 16.24 -32.67 1.66
C ASN A 62 15.77 -31.35 2.29
N LYS A 63 16.22 -30.22 1.72
CA LYS A 63 15.87 -28.86 2.20
C LYS A 63 15.86 -27.83 1.08
N ALA A 64 15.11 -26.75 1.31
CA ALA A 64 15.11 -25.57 0.46
C ALA A 64 16.28 -24.63 0.78
N PHE A 65 16.78 -23.98 -0.26
CA PHE A 65 17.76 -22.89 -0.19
C PHE A 65 17.18 -21.67 -0.91
N PHE A 66 17.53 -20.49 -0.42
CA PHE A 66 17.05 -19.23 -0.97
C PHE A 66 18.21 -18.43 -1.53
N TYR A 67 17.96 -17.75 -2.63
CA TYR A 67 18.97 -17.01 -3.38
C TYR A 67 18.44 -15.62 -3.75
N LYS A 68 19.36 -14.66 -3.88
CA LYS A 68 19.01 -13.40 -4.54
C LYS A 68 18.74 -13.67 -6.02
N PRO A 69 17.77 -13.01 -6.65
CA PRO A 69 17.53 -13.14 -8.09
C PRO A 69 18.72 -12.74 -8.98
N THR A 70 19.67 -11.99 -8.43
CA THR A 70 20.92 -11.62 -9.11
C THR A 70 21.94 -12.75 -9.14
N ASP A 71 21.80 -13.75 -8.27
CA ASP A 71 22.60 -14.97 -8.31
C ASP A 71 22.00 -15.92 -9.37
N LEU A 72 22.51 -15.81 -10.58
CA LEU A 72 22.03 -16.59 -11.73
C LEU A 72 22.54 -18.03 -11.72
N THR A 73 23.61 -18.32 -10.98
CA THR A 73 24.23 -19.65 -10.90
C THR A 73 23.79 -20.43 -9.66
N PHE A 74 23.19 -19.75 -8.69
CA PHE A 74 22.72 -20.32 -7.42
C PHE A 74 23.86 -20.92 -6.59
N ASP A 75 25.02 -20.26 -6.63
CA ASP A 75 26.24 -20.70 -5.94
C ASP A 75 26.30 -20.17 -4.50
N GLU A 76 25.61 -19.05 -4.20
CA GLU A 76 25.68 -18.36 -2.91
C GLU A 76 24.30 -18.39 -2.22
N PRO A 77 23.93 -19.51 -1.56
CA PRO A 77 22.69 -19.56 -0.81
C PRO A 77 22.72 -18.55 0.34
N LEU A 78 21.58 -17.91 0.58
CA LEU A 78 21.40 -16.98 1.69
C LEU A 78 21.32 -17.72 3.02
N GLU A 79 21.90 -17.10 4.05
CA GLU A 79 21.73 -17.54 5.43
C GLU A 79 20.30 -17.26 5.90
N ILE A 80 19.83 -18.04 6.87
CA ILE A 80 18.44 -17.98 7.36
C ILE A 80 18.10 -16.57 7.86
N GLU A 81 19.01 -15.92 8.57
CA GLU A 81 18.81 -14.57 9.10
C GLU A 81 18.72 -13.51 7.99
N GLU A 82 19.32 -13.75 6.82
CA GLU A 82 19.16 -12.88 5.66
C GLU A 82 17.79 -13.10 5.01
N VAL A 83 17.39 -14.36 4.83
CA VAL A 83 16.06 -14.71 4.30
C VAL A 83 14.96 -14.08 5.14
N GLU A 84 15.03 -14.23 6.46
CA GLU A 84 14.05 -13.63 7.39
C GLU A 84 13.95 -12.11 7.25
N LYS A 85 15.08 -11.41 7.01
CA LYS A 85 15.06 -9.96 6.78
C LYS A 85 14.35 -9.59 5.49
N PHE A 86 14.58 -10.33 4.40
CA PHE A 86 13.88 -10.10 3.13
C PHE A 86 12.38 -10.34 3.28
N GLU A 87 11.98 -11.43 3.94
CA GLU A 87 10.57 -11.74 4.19
C GLU A 87 9.87 -10.69 5.07
N GLN A 88 10.55 -10.18 6.10
CA GLN A 88 10.03 -9.09 6.93
C GLN A 88 9.83 -7.81 6.13
N LEU A 89 10.77 -7.47 5.23
CA LEU A 89 10.64 -6.30 4.36
C LEU A 89 9.49 -6.46 3.37
N ALA A 90 9.35 -7.63 2.73
CA ALA A 90 8.26 -7.96 1.82
C ALA A 90 6.90 -7.87 2.54
N THR A 91 6.78 -8.50 3.70
CA THR A 91 5.58 -8.47 4.53
C THR A 91 5.20 -7.05 4.92
N GLU A 92 6.16 -6.23 5.36
CA GLU A 92 5.91 -4.85 5.76
C GLU A 92 5.50 -3.97 4.57
N TYR A 93 6.09 -4.20 3.39
CA TYR A 93 5.68 -3.54 2.15
C TYR A 93 4.23 -3.88 1.80
N ASP A 94 3.87 -5.17 1.74
CA ASP A 94 2.53 -5.62 1.37
C ASP A 94 1.48 -5.17 2.38
N ARG A 95 1.82 -5.19 3.67
CA ARG A 95 0.96 -4.66 4.74
C ARG A 95 0.62 -3.19 4.51
N LYS A 96 1.59 -2.38 4.09
CA LYS A 96 1.39 -0.94 3.82
C LYS A 96 0.62 -0.70 2.53
N GLU A 97 0.92 -1.42 1.45
CA GLU A 97 0.15 -1.38 0.20
C GLU A 97 -1.32 -1.78 0.43
N GLY A 98 -1.53 -2.85 1.21
CA GLY A 98 -2.84 -3.33 1.63
C GLY A 98 -3.60 -2.31 2.46
N LEU A 99 -2.96 -1.70 3.46
CA LEU A 99 -3.57 -0.67 4.31
C LEU A 99 -4.01 0.55 3.49
N GLY A 100 -3.13 1.08 2.63
CA GLY A 100 -3.47 2.21 1.78
C GLY A 100 -4.59 1.90 0.80
N SER A 101 -4.52 0.74 0.15
CA SER A 101 -5.57 0.25 -0.75
C SER A 101 -6.91 0.09 -0.03
N HIS A 102 -6.90 -0.47 1.19
CA HIS A 102 -8.10 -0.62 2.00
C HIS A 102 -8.73 0.73 2.34
N ILE A 103 -7.92 1.73 2.72
CA ILE A 103 -8.40 3.09 2.98
C ILE A 103 -9.08 3.64 1.73
N LEU A 104 -8.40 3.65 0.58
CA LEU A 104 -8.98 4.19 -0.67
C LEU A 104 -10.26 3.47 -1.07
N ASN A 105 -10.26 2.14 -1.09
CA ASN A 105 -11.40 1.34 -1.56
C ASN A 105 -12.67 1.57 -0.72
N ASN A 106 -12.53 1.94 0.55
CA ASN A 106 -13.68 2.22 1.44
C ASN A 106 -14.15 3.68 1.42
N THR A 107 -13.38 4.57 0.78
CA THR A 107 -13.65 6.00 0.74
C THR A 107 -14.01 6.52 -0.64
N ILE A 108 -13.81 5.72 -1.69
CA ILE A 108 -14.22 6.05 -3.05
C ILE A 108 -15.57 5.42 -3.41
N PRO A 109 -16.29 5.97 -4.40
CA PRO A 109 -17.48 5.34 -4.95
C PRO A 109 -17.17 4.03 -5.70
N MET A 110 -18.20 3.18 -5.84
CA MET A 110 -18.05 1.85 -6.47
C MET A 110 -17.64 1.93 -7.94
N SER A 111 -18.11 2.93 -8.68
CA SER A 111 -17.69 3.19 -10.07
C SER A 111 -16.18 3.40 -10.14
N VAL A 112 -15.66 4.30 -9.31
CA VAL A 112 -14.22 4.61 -9.21
C VAL A 112 -13.42 3.40 -8.73
N TYR A 113 -13.93 2.63 -7.76
CA TYR A 113 -13.28 1.40 -7.32
C TYR A 113 -13.09 0.40 -8.46
N ARG A 114 -14.11 0.21 -9.32
CA ARG A 114 -14.01 -0.70 -10.47
C ARG A 114 -12.90 -0.29 -11.44
N GLU A 115 -12.71 1.01 -11.62
CA GLU A 115 -11.63 1.55 -12.48
C GLU A 115 -10.23 1.33 -11.87
N ILE A 116 -10.05 1.47 -10.55
CA ILE A 116 -8.69 1.46 -9.97
C ILE A 116 -8.29 0.13 -9.29
N ARG A 117 -9.23 -0.81 -9.10
CA ARG A 117 -8.99 -2.04 -8.30
C ARG A 117 -7.89 -2.96 -8.86
N HIS A 118 -7.62 -2.88 -10.16
CA HIS A 118 -6.62 -3.70 -10.84
C HIS A 118 -5.20 -3.12 -10.74
N LEU A 119 -5.07 -1.86 -10.30
CA LEU A 119 -3.77 -1.20 -10.21
C LEU A 119 -2.96 -1.79 -9.04
N PRO A 120 -1.67 -2.07 -9.24
CA PRO A 120 -0.88 -2.87 -8.31
C PRO A 120 -0.46 -2.10 -7.05
N THR A 121 -0.27 -0.79 -7.15
CA THR A 121 0.28 0.02 -6.06
C THR A 121 -0.68 1.13 -5.62
N LEU A 122 -0.55 1.54 -4.36
CA LEU A 122 -1.22 2.70 -3.80
C LEU A 122 -0.92 3.97 -4.62
N ALA A 123 0.33 4.14 -5.06
CA ALA A 123 0.73 5.25 -5.91
C ALA A 123 -0.04 5.27 -7.23
N ALA A 124 -0.12 4.14 -7.94
CA ALA A 124 -0.83 4.06 -9.22
C ALA A 124 -2.33 4.35 -9.05
N LYS A 125 -2.96 3.80 -8.00
CA LYS A 125 -4.35 4.11 -7.64
C LYS A 125 -4.55 5.59 -7.38
N TRP A 126 -3.65 6.18 -6.61
CA TRP A 126 -3.72 7.59 -6.25
C TRP A 126 -3.55 8.50 -7.45
N GLU A 127 -2.59 8.22 -8.33
CA GLU A 127 -2.36 8.96 -9.57
C GLU A 127 -3.60 8.96 -10.48
N VAL A 128 -4.24 7.80 -10.67
CA VAL A 128 -5.47 7.71 -11.46
C VAL A 128 -6.61 8.51 -10.83
N LEU A 129 -6.76 8.47 -9.50
CA LEU A 129 -7.74 9.31 -8.80
C LEU A 129 -7.47 10.80 -9.03
N GLN A 130 -6.21 11.24 -8.97
CA GLN A 130 -5.85 12.63 -9.30
C GLN A 130 -6.26 12.96 -10.73
N ASN A 131 -5.90 12.14 -11.70
CA ASN A 131 -6.23 12.39 -13.11
C ASN A 131 -7.75 12.43 -13.39
N MET A 132 -8.55 11.65 -12.68
CA MET A 132 -10.01 11.65 -12.82
C MET A 132 -10.68 12.94 -12.31
N PHE A 133 -10.12 13.55 -11.26
CA PHE A 133 -10.85 14.53 -10.45
C PHE A 133 -10.15 15.88 -10.24
N GLU A 134 -8.86 16.04 -10.60
CA GLU A 134 -8.11 17.29 -10.39
C GLU A 134 -8.80 18.51 -11.04
N HIS A 135 -9.53 18.29 -12.14
CA HIS A 135 -10.28 19.33 -12.84
C HIS A 135 -11.72 19.54 -12.34
N ARG A 136 -12.25 18.67 -11.48
CA ARG A 136 -13.67 18.68 -11.06
C ARG A 136 -13.94 19.47 -9.77
N GLY A 137 -12.89 19.97 -9.10
CA GLY A 137 -12.97 20.76 -7.87
C GLY A 137 -12.55 22.23 -8.03
N ASN A 138 -12.13 22.65 -9.23
CA ASN A 138 -11.81 24.05 -9.52
C ASN A 138 -13.09 24.78 -9.90
N VAL A 139 -13.92 25.10 -8.91
CA VAL A 139 -14.91 26.17 -9.06
C VAL A 139 -14.19 27.46 -8.71
N VAL A 140 -13.91 28.28 -9.73
CA VAL A 140 -13.50 29.68 -9.57
C VAL A 140 -14.66 30.47 -8.97
#